data_AF-A0A356L2J9-F1
#
_entry.id   AF-A0A356L2J9-F1
#
_cell.length_a   1.000
_cell.length_b   1.000
_cell.length_c   1.000
_cell.angle_alpha   90.00
_cell.angle_beta   90.00
_cell.angle_gamma   90.00
#
_symmetry.space_group_name_H-M   'P 1'
#
loop_
_entity.id
_entity.type
_entity.pdbx_description
1 polymer ?
#
loop_
_entity_poly.entity_id
_entity_poly.type
_entity_poly.pdbx_seq_one_letter_code
_entity_poly.pdbx_strand_id
1 'polypeptide(L)'
;MSKTGDSDGGDNCNFYGQNAAVLVKDGTTATITGATITSDANGANGVFSYGGNGGQNGEDGDGTKVIIRDSTITTTGDGSGGIMTTGGGTTEASNLTVHTSGQSSAAIRTDRGGG
;
A
#
# COMPACT_ATOMS: atom_id res chain seq x y z
N MET A 1 3.47 10.20 -9.40
CA MET A 1 4.22 9.04 -9.97
C MET A 1 3.22 8.13 -10.65
N SER A 2 3.52 7.54 -11.81
CA SER A 2 2.61 6.65 -12.55
C SER A 2 3.28 5.30 -12.76
N LYS A 3 2.65 4.21 -12.32
CA LYS A 3 3.14 2.83 -12.49
C LYS A 3 2.15 2.05 -13.35
N THR A 4 2.66 1.44 -14.42
CA THR A 4 1.95 0.49 -15.28
C THR A 4 2.72 -0.85 -15.28
N GLY A 5 2.03 -1.99 -15.25
CA GLY A 5 2.64 -3.33 -15.26
C GLY A 5 1.80 -4.40 -14.54
N ASP A 6 1.32 -5.39 -15.29
CA ASP A 6 0.54 -6.51 -14.76
C ASP A 6 1.39 -7.40 -13.83
N SER A 7 0.82 -7.82 -12.70
CA SER A 7 1.38 -8.87 -11.84
C SER A 7 0.38 -10.02 -11.79
N ASP A 8 0.83 -11.22 -12.11
CA ASP A 8 0.00 -12.44 -12.20
C ASP A 8 -0.52 -12.96 -10.84
N GLY A 9 -0.70 -12.09 -9.84
CA GLY A 9 -1.33 -12.45 -8.57
C GLY A 9 -0.53 -13.41 -7.70
N GLY A 10 0.78 -13.58 -7.93
CA GLY A 10 1.63 -14.41 -7.08
C GLY A 10 1.72 -13.86 -5.64
N ASP A 11 1.75 -14.77 -4.66
CA ASP A 11 1.81 -14.54 -3.20
C ASP A 11 2.95 -13.62 -2.70
N ASN A 12 3.73 -12.98 -3.56
CA ASN A 12 4.70 -11.96 -3.18
C ASN A 12 4.25 -10.53 -3.54
N CYS A 13 3.41 -10.34 -4.55
CA CYS A 13 3.02 -9.00 -5.02
C CYS A 13 1.96 -8.37 -4.11
N ASN A 14 1.04 -9.19 -3.61
CA ASN A 14 0.00 -8.75 -2.67
C ASN A 14 0.53 -8.58 -1.24
N PHE A 15 1.65 -9.24 -0.90
CA PHE A 15 2.16 -9.32 0.48
C PHE A 15 3.32 -8.39 0.80
N TYR A 16 4.19 -8.11 -0.19
CA TYR A 16 5.38 -7.27 -0.02
C TYR A 16 5.34 -5.97 -0.84
N GLY A 17 4.19 -5.67 -1.46
CA GLY A 17 3.94 -4.41 -2.15
C GLY A 17 4.80 -4.14 -3.39
N GLN A 18 5.36 -5.19 -4.01
CA GLN A 18 6.23 -5.04 -5.19
C GLN A 18 5.51 -4.40 -6.40
N ASN A 19 4.18 -4.42 -6.43
CA ASN A 19 3.41 -3.73 -7.48
C ASN A 19 2.82 -2.38 -7.02
N ALA A 20 3.19 -1.88 -5.84
CA ALA A 20 2.67 -0.61 -5.37
C ALA A 20 3.33 0.58 -6.08
N ALA A 21 2.57 1.66 -6.29
CA ALA A 21 3.15 2.91 -6.81
C ALA A 21 4.12 3.55 -5.81
N VAL A 22 3.93 3.29 -4.50
CA VAL A 22 4.88 3.60 -3.43
C VAL A 22 5.00 2.39 -2.50
N LEU A 23 6.22 1.90 -2.28
CA LEU A 23 6.53 0.84 -1.32
C LEU A 23 7.50 1.36 -0.27
N VAL A 24 7.17 1.13 1.01
CA VAL A 24 8.00 1.47 2.16
C VAL A 24 8.14 0.22 3.04
N LYS A 25 9.38 -0.09 3.42
CA LYS A 25 9.76 -1.30 4.18
C LYS A 25 11.11 -1.11 4.87
N ASP A 26 11.62 -2.16 5.51
CA ASP A 26 12.96 -2.26 6.11
C ASP A 26 13.18 -1.25 7.26
N GLY A 27 12.16 -1.08 8.10
CA GLY A 27 12.19 -0.21 9.28
C GLY A 27 12.27 1.29 8.97
N THR A 28 11.93 1.69 7.74
CA THR A 28 12.05 3.08 7.29
C THR A 28 10.78 3.89 7.49
N THR A 29 10.93 5.21 7.62
CA THR A 29 9.79 6.15 7.64
C THR A 29 9.77 6.96 6.34
N ALA A 30 8.64 6.94 5.63
CA ALA A 30 8.40 7.81 4.49
C ALA A 30 7.34 8.87 4.82
N THR A 31 7.61 10.12 4.43
CA THR A 31 6.64 11.22 4.52
C THR A 31 6.25 11.69 3.13
N ILE A 32 4.95 11.67 2.84
CA ILE A 32 4.36 12.05 1.56
C ILE A 32 3.37 13.19 1.80
N THR A 33 3.52 14.31 1.09
CA THR A 33 2.65 15.48 1.25
C THR A 33 2.39 16.10 -0.12
N GLY A 34 1.14 16.48 -0.41
CA GLY A 34 0.83 17.16 -1.68
C GLY A 34 0.97 16.29 -2.92
N ALA A 35 0.90 14.96 -2.80
CA ALA A 35 1.21 14.04 -3.89
C ALA A 35 -0.03 13.63 -4.70
N THR A 36 0.20 13.32 -5.99
CA THR A 36 -0.77 12.59 -6.82
C THR A 36 -0.17 11.24 -7.21
N ILE A 37 -0.83 10.17 -6.79
CA ILE A 37 -0.40 8.78 -6.93
C ILE A 37 -1.43 8.05 -7.79
N THR A 38 -0.99 7.47 -8.91
CA THR A 38 -1.87 6.76 -9.83
C THR A 38 -1.31 5.37 -10.17
N SER A 39 -2.19 4.37 -10.17
CA SER A 39 -1.86 2.98 -10.49
C SER A 39 -3.01 2.32 -11.24
N ASP A 40 -2.76 1.70 -12.39
CA ASP A 40 -3.80 1.08 -13.22
C ASP A 40 -3.68 -0.43 -13.38
N ALA A 41 -2.58 -1.01 -12.90
CA ALA A 41 -2.31 -2.42 -13.03
C ALA A 41 -3.03 -3.29 -11.98
N ASN A 42 -3.30 -4.54 -12.33
CA ASN A 42 -3.92 -5.49 -11.41
C ASN A 42 -2.99 -5.79 -10.22
N GLY A 43 -3.57 -5.82 -9.02
CA GLY A 43 -2.86 -5.98 -7.75
C GLY A 43 -1.97 -4.79 -7.35
N ALA A 44 -1.98 -3.69 -8.11
CA ALA A 44 -1.06 -2.59 -7.92
C ALA A 44 -1.62 -1.53 -6.97
N ASN A 45 -1.28 -1.62 -5.68
CA ASN A 45 -1.73 -0.67 -4.67
C ASN A 45 -1.15 0.75 -4.89
N GLY A 46 -1.83 1.79 -4.41
CA GLY A 46 -1.29 3.14 -4.46
C GLY A 46 -0.07 3.31 -3.55
N VAL A 47 -0.26 3.05 -2.25
CA VAL A 47 0.78 3.13 -1.22
C VAL A 47 0.79 1.85 -0.41
N PHE A 48 1.98 1.34 -0.10
CA PHE A 48 2.18 0.11 0.64
C PHE A 48 3.22 0.31 1.75
N SER A 49 2.83 -0.01 2.98
CA SER A 49 3.70 -0.04 4.16
C SER A 49 3.83 -1.48 4.65
N TYR A 50 5.04 -2.05 4.59
CA TYR A 50 5.32 -3.41 5.04
C TYR A 50 6.27 -3.42 6.23
N GLY A 51 5.78 -3.84 7.40
CA GLY A 51 6.56 -3.88 8.65
C GLY A 51 7.43 -5.11 8.85
N GLY A 52 7.62 -5.99 7.86
CA GLY A 52 8.65 -7.04 7.99
C GLY A 52 8.38 -8.17 9.00
N ASN A 53 7.23 -8.26 9.68
CA ASN A 53 6.97 -9.33 10.68
C ASN A 53 6.72 -10.73 10.08
N GLY A 54 6.99 -10.93 8.78
CA GLY A 54 6.77 -12.22 8.11
C GLY A 54 5.30 -12.64 7.97
N GLY A 55 4.34 -11.74 8.20
CA GLY A 55 2.91 -12.03 8.14
C GLY A 55 2.36 -12.71 9.39
N GLN A 56 3.11 -12.68 10.50
CA GLN A 56 2.69 -13.24 11.78
C GLN A 56 1.70 -12.29 12.47
N ASN A 57 0.44 -12.72 12.59
CA ASN A 57 -0.62 -11.87 13.16
C ASN A 57 -0.33 -11.56 14.64
N GLY A 58 -0.33 -10.27 14.99
CA GLY A 58 -0.16 -9.81 16.37
C GLY A 58 1.29 -9.62 16.82
N GLU A 59 2.25 -9.83 15.92
CA GLU A 59 3.66 -9.54 16.17
C GLU A 59 4.00 -8.10 15.75
N ASP A 60 4.87 -7.45 16.52
CA ASP A 60 5.38 -6.12 16.20
C ASP A 60 6.13 -6.13 14.86
N GLY A 61 5.95 -5.07 14.08
CA GLY A 61 6.75 -4.84 12.88
C GLY A 61 8.15 -4.31 13.18
N ASP A 62 8.94 -4.12 12.13
CA ASP A 62 10.30 -3.57 12.11
C ASP A 62 10.35 -2.04 12.31
N GLY A 63 9.19 -1.41 12.56
CA GLY A 63 9.06 0.05 12.71
C GLY A 63 8.80 0.80 11.39
N THR A 64 8.57 0.10 10.28
CA THR A 64 8.20 0.73 9.00
C THR A 64 6.96 1.59 9.16
N LYS A 65 7.06 2.85 8.72
CA LYS A 65 6.01 3.85 8.86
C LYS A 65 5.81 4.67 7.60
N VAL A 66 4.55 4.86 7.20
CA VAL A 66 4.16 5.84 6.20
C VAL A 66 3.39 6.96 6.88
N ILE A 67 3.76 8.19 6.57
CA ILE A 67 3.00 9.39 6.93
C ILE A 67 2.59 10.05 5.62
N ILE A 68 1.29 10.05 5.30
CA ILE A 68 0.78 10.62 4.05
C ILE A 68 -0.32 11.64 4.34
N ARG A 69 -0.21 12.81 3.71
CA ARG A 69 -1.19 13.88 3.87
C ARG A 69 -1.41 14.72 2.63
N ASP A 70 -2.55 15.40 2.57
CA ASP A 70 -2.88 16.39 1.53
C ASP A 70 -2.66 15.83 0.11
N SER A 71 -3.02 14.57 -0.12
CA SER A 71 -2.65 13.83 -1.33
C SER A 71 -3.84 13.13 -1.96
N THR A 72 -3.73 12.86 -3.26
CA THR A 72 -4.72 12.11 -4.03
C THR A 72 -4.14 10.79 -4.49
N ILE A 73 -4.89 9.70 -4.28
CA ILE A 73 -4.55 8.35 -4.73
C ILE A 73 -5.65 7.85 -5.65
N THR A 74 -5.29 7.38 -6.84
CA THR A 74 -6.22 6.74 -7.78
C THR A 74 -5.69 5.38 -8.17
N THR A 75 -6.47 4.32 -7.94
CA THR A 75 -6.17 2.97 -8.44
C THR A 75 -7.31 2.38 -9.24
N THR A 76 -7.02 1.77 -10.39
CA THR A 76 -8.07 1.24 -11.28
C THR A 76 -7.96 -0.25 -11.60
N GLY A 77 -6.84 -0.90 -11.32
CA GLY A 77 -6.66 -2.33 -11.60
C GLY A 77 -7.42 -3.23 -10.62
N ASP A 78 -7.73 -4.46 -11.05
CA ASP A 78 -8.40 -5.46 -10.21
C ASP A 78 -7.49 -5.89 -9.06
N GLY A 79 -8.03 -6.05 -7.86
CA GLY A 79 -7.27 -6.35 -6.65
C GLY A 79 -6.34 -5.22 -6.18
N SER A 80 -6.43 -4.02 -6.77
CA SER A 80 -5.69 -2.84 -6.32
C SER A 80 -6.43 -2.10 -5.19
N GLY A 81 -5.70 -1.65 -4.17
CA GLY A 81 -6.21 -0.76 -3.14
C GLY A 81 -5.47 0.57 -3.09
N GLY A 82 -6.07 1.58 -2.45
CA GLY A 82 -5.43 2.89 -2.28
C GLY A 82 -4.20 2.80 -1.39
N ILE A 83 -4.41 2.44 -0.12
CA ILE A 83 -3.37 2.25 0.89
C ILE A 83 -3.44 0.82 1.43
N MET A 84 -2.31 0.13 1.46
CA MET A 84 -2.15 -1.13 2.18
C MET A 84 -1.10 -0.99 3.28
N THR A 85 -1.45 -1.45 4.49
CA THR A 85 -0.51 -1.61 5.60
C THR A 85 -0.53 -3.06 6.06
N THR A 86 0.64 -3.72 6.07
CA THR A 86 0.77 -5.13 6.47
C THR A 86 2.07 -5.37 7.23
N GLY A 87 2.21 -6.57 7.79
CA GLY A 87 3.45 -7.01 8.40
C GLY A 87 3.81 -6.28 9.70
N GLY A 88 2.83 -5.68 10.39
CA GLY A 88 3.08 -4.85 11.58
C GLY A 88 3.61 -3.45 11.27
N GLY A 89 3.56 -3.02 10.01
CA GLY A 89 3.89 -1.65 9.62
C GLY A 89 2.80 -0.67 10.06
N THR A 90 3.05 0.63 9.98
CA THR A 90 2.05 1.65 10.34
C THR A 90 1.85 2.63 9.19
N THR A 91 0.61 3.10 9.00
CA THR A 91 0.32 4.24 8.11
C THR A 91 -0.53 5.28 8.83
N GLU A 92 -0.02 6.51 8.89
CA GLU A 92 -0.76 7.70 9.32
C GLU A 92 -1.22 8.48 8.09
N ALA A 93 -2.53 8.47 7.84
CA ALA A 93 -3.15 9.11 6.68
C ALA A 93 -4.07 10.24 7.10
N SER A 94 -3.91 11.44 6.53
CA SER A 94 -4.77 12.60 6.82
C SER A 94 -5.05 13.44 5.58
N ASN A 95 -6.25 14.00 5.46
CA ASN A 95 -6.66 14.83 4.32
C ASN A 95 -6.35 14.20 2.95
N LEU A 96 -6.81 12.97 2.73
CA LEU A 96 -6.62 12.25 1.46
C LEU A 96 -7.89 12.19 0.65
N THR A 97 -7.72 12.26 -0.67
CA THR A 97 -8.76 11.84 -1.63
C THR A 97 -8.32 10.52 -2.25
N VAL A 98 -9.09 9.44 -2.03
CA VAL A 98 -8.73 8.10 -2.54
C VAL A 98 -9.86 7.59 -3.44
N HIS A 99 -9.51 7.27 -4.68
CA HIS A 99 -10.41 6.70 -5.67
C HIS A 99 -9.93 5.31 -6.09
N THR A 100 -10.77 4.30 -5.90
CA THR A 100 -10.50 2.92 -6.31
C THR A 100 -11.67 2.39 -7.12
N SER A 101 -11.44 1.73 -8.26
CA SER A 101 -12.54 1.28 -9.14
C SER A 101 -12.44 -0.15 -9.68
N GLY A 102 -11.34 -0.87 -9.44
CA GLY A 102 -11.18 -2.26 -9.89
C GLY A 102 -12.00 -3.27 -9.07
N GLN A 103 -12.18 -4.49 -9.60
CA GLN A 103 -12.78 -5.61 -8.89
C GLN A 103 -12.00 -5.89 -7.60
N SER A 104 -12.67 -6.08 -6.46
CA SER A 104 -11.99 -6.33 -5.16
C SER A 104 -11.01 -5.22 -4.76
N SER A 105 -11.46 -3.96 -4.84
CA SER A 105 -10.69 -2.78 -4.46
C SER A 105 -11.22 -2.11 -3.18
N ALA A 106 -10.33 -1.43 -2.45
CA ALA A 106 -10.68 -0.67 -1.26
C ALA A 106 -9.72 0.53 -1.10
N ALA A 107 -10.23 1.64 -0.57
CA ALA A 107 -9.41 2.83 -0.31
C ALA A 107 -8.30 2.56 0.70
N ILE A 108 -8.60 1.79 1.76
CA ILE A 108 -7.67 1.41 2.82
C ILE A 108 -7.87 -0.08 3.11
N ARG A 109 -6.77 -0.84 3.20
CA ARG A 109 -6.77 -2.29 3.46
C ARG A 109 -5.60 -2.72 4.34
N THR A 110 -5.79 -3.86 5.01
CA THR A 110 -4.77 -4.58 5.77
C THR A 110 -4.83 -6.07 5.40
N ASP A 111 -3.75 -6.81 5.66
CA ASP A 111 -3.63 -8.25 5.41
C ASP A 111 -2.81 -8.88 6.57
N ARG A 112 -2.21 -10.05 6.34
CA ARG A 112 -1.37 -10.80 7.28
C ARG A 112 -0.38 -9.92 8.03
N GLY A 113 -0.25 -10.20 9.32
CA GLY A 113 0.60 -9.44 10.24
C GLY A 113 -0.08 -8.21 10.83
N GLY A 114 -1.24 -7.78 10.30
CA GLY A 114 -1.89 -6.54 10.72
C GLY A 114 -1.07 -5.30 10.33
N GLY A 115 -1.57 -4.14 10.74
CA GLY A 115 -0.95 -2.82 10.55
C GLY A 115 -1.61 -1.76 11.40
#